data_AF-A0A496VCY4-F1
#
_entry.id   AF-A0A496VCY4-F1
#
_cell.length_a   1.000
_cell.length_b   1.000
_cell.length_c   1.000
_cell.angle_alpha   90.00
_cell.angle_beta   90.00
_cell.angle_gamma   90.00
#
_symmetry.space_group_name_H-M   'P 1'
#
loop_
_entity.id
_entity.type
_entity.pdbx_description
1 polymer ?
#
loop_
_entity_poly.entity_id
_entity_poly.type
_entity_poly.pdbx_seq_one_letter_code
_entity_poly.pdbx_strand_id
1 'polypeptide(L)'
;MRTLKQVASRLIWWQPPEISIKNSKRLITQVMEYGNLEDVQAMLYDINREEIIDALDNPLPGVMTAKSWHFWHIYFGKPVPPLPKRRLPG
;
A
#
# COMPACT_ATOMS: atom_id res chain seq x y z
N MET A 1 3.59 -18.83 -1.45
CA MET A 1 3.60 -17.36 -1.61
C MET A 1 2.56 -17.01 -2.67
N ARG A 2 1.68 -16.03 -2.42
CA ARG A 2 0.75 -15.52 -3.45
C ARG A 2 1.52 -14.71 -4.47
N THR A 3 1.04 -14.68 -5.71
CA THR A 3 1.58 -13.77 -6.74
C THR A 3 0.97 -12.38 -6.61
N LEU A 4 1.66 -11.33 -7.06
CA LEU A 4 1.08 -9.98 -7.11
C LEU A 4 -0.27 -9.92 -7.84
N LYS A 5 -0.47 -10.74 -8.87
CA LYS A 5 -1.77 -10.83 -9.57
C LYS A 5 -2.88 -11.33 -8.65
N GLN A 6 -2.60 -12.37 -7.86
CA GLN A 6 -3.57 -12.89 -6.88
C GLN A 6 -3.88 -11.86 -5.80
N VAL A 7 -2.86 -11.13 -5.33
CA VAL A 7 -3.03 -10.04 -4.34
C VAL A 7 -3.89 -8.92 -4.92
N ALA A 8 -3.60 -8.48 -6.15
CA ALA A 8 -4.35 -7.43 -6.83
C ALA A 8 -5.82 -7.82 -7.05
N SER A 9 -6.10 -9.04 -7.52
CA SER A 9 -7.48 -9.53 -7.66
C SER A 9 -8.24 -9.55 -6.32
N ARG A 10 -7.55 -9.87 -5.22
CA ARG A 10 -8.15 -10.00 -3.89
C ARG A 10 -8.46 -8.64 -3.27
N LEU A 11 -7.51 -7.71 -3.33
CA LEU A 11 -7.61 -6.42 -2.66
C LEU A 11 -8.28 -5.35 -3.53
N ILE A 12 -8.17 -5.46 -4.86
CA ILE A 12 -8.72 -4.51 -5.82
C ILE A 12 -9.62 -5.27 -6.81
N TRP A 13 -10.73 -5.79 -6.29
CA TRP A 13 -11.66 -6.64 -7.06
C TRP A 13 -12.38 -5.92 -8.22
N TRP A 14 -12.43 -4.59 -8.19
CA TRP A 14 -13.14 -3.76 -9.17
C TRP A 14 -12.27 -3.35 -10.38
N GLN A 15 -10.97 -3.65 -10.39
CA GLN A 15 -10.04 -3.29 -11.46
C GLN A 15 -9.25 -4.52 -11.94
N PRO A 16 -8.96 -4.64 -13.24
CA PRO A 16 -8.07 -5.70 -13.72
C PRO A 16 -6.73 -5.72 -12.98
N PRO A 17 -6.25 -6.90 -12.53
CA PRO A 17 -5.02 -7.04 -11.76
C PRO A 17 -3.80 -6.43 -12.45
N GLU A 18 -3.71 -6.57 -13.77
CA GLU A 18 -2.63 -6.03 -14.59
C GLU A 18 -2.54 -4.50 -14.50
N ILE A 19 -3.68 -3.81 -14.44
CA ILE A 19 -3.75 -2.36 -14.32
C ILE A 19 -3.34 -1.93 -12.89
N SER A 20 -3.79 -2.68 -11.89
CA SER A 20 -3.45 -2.45 -10.48
C SER A 20 -1.96 -2.63 -10.22
N ILE A 21 -1.33 -3.60 -10.87
CA ILE A 21 0.12 -3.83 -10.79
C ILE A 21 0.89 -2.73 -11.51
N LYS A 22 0.45 -2.32 -12.71
CA LYS A 22 1.11 -1.26 -13.47
C LYS A 22 1.08 0.09 -12.75
N ASN A 23 0.01 0.38 -12.00
CA ASN A 23 -0.13 1.55 -11.15
C ASN A 23 -0.17 1.14 -9.67
N SER A 24 0.95 0.54 -9.24
CA SER A 24 1.11 -0.21 -7.98
C SER A 24 0.78 0.59 -6.71
N LYS A 25 0.82 1.93 -6.73
CA LYS A 25 0.62 2.77 -5.56
C LYS A 25 -0.67 2.46 -4.78
N ARG A 26 -1.76 2.21 -5.51
CA ARG A 26 -3.02 1.76 -4.89
C ARG A 26 -2.89 0.36 -4.33
N LEU A 27 -2.25 -0.55 -5.06
CA LEU A 27 -2.02 -1.92 -4.60
C LEU A 27 -1.18 -1.95 -3.32
N ILE A 28 -0.07 -1.22 -3.28
CA ILE A 28 0.83 -1.11 -2.11
C ILE A 28 0.06 -0.59 -0.91
N THR A 29 -0.65 0.53 -1.06
CA THR A 29 -1.44 1.10 0.05
C THR A 29 -2.56 0.17 0.52
N GLN A 30 -3.17 -0.60 -0.39
CA GLN A 30 -4.16 -1.63 -0.04
C GLN A 30 -3.54 -2.83 0.69
N VAL A 31 -2.37 -3.30 0.27
CA VAL A 31 -1.62 -4.36 0.98
C VAL A 31 -1.22 -3.87 2.37
N MET A 32 -0.78 -2.62 2.48
CA MET A 32 -0.39 -2.03 3.75
C MET A 32 -1.55 -1.94 4.76
N GLU A 33 -2.78 -1.68 4.28
CA GLU A 33 -3.95 -1.55 5.14
C GLU A 33 -4.68 -2.87 5.39
N TYR A 34 -4.87 -3.69 4.35
CA TYR A 34 -5.75 -4.87 4.36
C TYR A 34 -5.05 -6.19 4.03
N GLY A 35 -3.75 -6.13 3.68
CA GLY A 35 -2.97 -7.31 3.33
C GLY A 35 -2.75 -8.23 4.53
N ASN A 36 -2.74 -9.53 4.27
CA ASN A 36 -2.24 -10.50 5.24
C ASN A 36 -0.76 -10.82 4.97
N LEU A 37 -0.17 -11.71 5.76
CA LEU A 37 1.26 -12.04 5.66
C LEU A 37 1.68 -12.47 4.25
N GLU A 38 0.85 -13.26 3.55
CA GLU A 38 1.18 -13.73 2.19
C GLU A 38 1.14 -12.59 1.16
N ASP A 39 0.23 -11.63 1.32
CA ASP A 39 0.18 -10.46 0.43
C ASP A 39 1.36 -9.52 0.67
N VAL A 40 1.73 -9.34 1.95
CA VAL A 40 2.90 -8.55 2.33
C VAL A 40 4.18 -9.17 1.79
N GLN A 41 4.34 -10.49 1.89
CA GLN A 41 5.48 -11.21 1.32
C GLN A 41 5.55 -11.02 -0.20
N ALA A 42 4.42 -11.16 -0.90
CA ALA A 42 4.36 -10.94 -2.35
C ALA A 42 4.76 -9.51 -2.72
N MET A 43 4.24 -8.51 -2.01
CA MET A 43 4.59 -7.11 -2.20
C MET A 43 6.08 -6.85 -2.00
N LEU A 44 6.66 -7.33 -0.89
CA LEU A 44 8.07 -7.09 -0.57
C LEU A 44 9.03 -7.85 -1.49
N TYR A 45 8.57 -8.94 -2.11
CA TYR A 45 9.38 -9.74 -3.03
C TYR A 45 9.33 -9.21 -4.47
N ASP A 46 8.15 -8.82 -4.95
CA ASP A 46 7.94 -8.47 -6.36
C ASP A 46 7.96 -6.95 -6.64
N ILE A 47 7.79 -6.08 -5.64
CA ILE A 47 7.79 -4.61 -5.81
C ILE A 47 9.08 -4.02 -5.26
N ASN A 48 9.68 -3.10 -6.02
CA ASN A 48 10.90 -2.40 -5.61
C ASN A 48 10.68 -1.63 -4.30
N ARG A 49 11.65 -1.70 -3.40
CA ARG A 49 11.56 -1.08 -2.07
C ARG A 49 11.31 0.43 -2.16
N GLU A 50 11.93 1.11 -3.13
CA GLU A 50 11.79 2.55 -3.35
C GLU A 50 10.35 2.93 -3.72
N GLU A 51 9.68 2.08 -4.50
CA GLU A 51 8.28 2.28 -4.90
C GLU A 51 7.32 2.09 -3.72
N ILE A 52 7.63 1.13 -2.83
CA ILE A 52 6.89 0.92 -1.58
C ILE A 52 7.05 2.13 -0.66
N ILE A 53 8.27 2.68 -0.56
CA ILE A 53 8.55 3.87 0.25
C ILE A 53 7.85 5.10 -0.34
N ASP A 54 7.84 5.30 -1.67
CA ASP A 54 7.08 6.41 -2.28
C ASP A 54 5.59 6.30 -1.96
N ALA A 55 5.02 5.10 -2.03
CA ALA A 55 3.62 4.89 -1.71
C ALA A 55 3.31 5.20 -0.23
N LEU A 56 4.27 4.96 0.67
CA LEU A 56 4.17 5.30 2.09
C LEU A 56 4.34 6.80 2.36
N ASP A 57 5.29 7.45 1.68
CA ASP A 57 5.56 8.89 1.83
C ASP A 57 4.46 9.75 1.21
N ASN A 58 3.84 9.26 0.13
CA ASN A 58 2.82 9.97 -0.64
C ASN A 58 1.52 9.14 -0.76
N PRO A 59 0.87 8.69 0.34
CA PRO A 59 -0.24 7.76 0.25
C PRO A 59 -1.47 8.37 -0.42
N LEU A 60 -2.32 7.52 -0.98
CA LEU A 60 -3.66 7.95 -1.40
C LEU A 60 -4.44 8.42 -0.15
N PRO A 61 -5.03 9.64 -0.17
CA PRO A 61 -5.75 10.17 0.99
C PRO A 61 -6.88 9.23 1.43
N GLY A 62 -6.95 8.94 2.73
CA GLY A 62 -8.03 8.15 3.33
C GLY A 62 -7.94 6.63 3.11
N VAL A 63 -6.81 6.10 2.64
CA VAL A 63 -6.63 4.64 2.47
C VAL A 63 -6.09 3.97 3.73
N MET A 64 -5.20 4.61 4.48
CA MET A 64 -4.55 3.99 5.64
C MET A 64 -5.09 4.51 6.98
N THR A 65 -5.27 3.62 7.94
CA THR A 65 -5.56 3.97 9.34
C THR A 65 -4.28 4.38 10.09
N ALA A 66 -4.45 5.03 11.24
CA ALA A 66 -3.33 5.43 12.11
C ALA A 66 -2.43 4.26 12.50
N LYS A 67 -3.02 3.08 12.72
CA LYS A 67 -2.32 1.86 13.11
C LYS A 67 -1.37 1.39 11.99
N SER A 68 -1.89 1.19 10.79
CA SER A 68 -1.10 0.75 9.64
C SER A 68 -0.05 1.79 9.29
N TRP A 69 -0.40 3.08 9.34
CA TRP A 69 0.53 4.18 9.12
C TRP A 69 1.75 4.10 10.04
N HIS A 70 1.50 3.98 11.33
CA HIS A 70 2.56 3.89 12.34
C HIS A 70 3.42 2.64 12.14
N PHE A 71 2.79 1.49 11.92
CA PHE A 71 3.48 0.22 11.70
C PHE A 71 4.44 0.28 10.50
N TRP A 72 3.98 0.75 9.34
CA TRP A 72 4.80 0.75 8.13
C TRP A 72 5.93 1.76 8.17
N HIS A 73 5.74 2.91 8.81
CA HIS A 73 6.83 3.85 9.06
C HIS A 73 7.92 3.22 9.94
N ILE A 74 7.54 2.55 11.04
CA ILE A 74 8.50 1.84 11.88
C ILE A 74 9.18 0.71 11.10
N TYR A 75 8.42 -0.09 10.35
CA TYR A 75 8.93 -1.22 9.56
C TYR A 75 10.02 -0.78 8.57
N PHE A 76 9.84 0.36 7.91
CA PHE A 76 10.82 0.91 6.98
C PHE A 76 11.89 1.81 7.64
N GLY A 77 11.88 1.94 8.98
CA GLY A 77 12.84 2.77 9.71
C GLY A 77 12.68 4.27 9.46
N LYS A 78 11.44 4.73 9.24
CA LYS A 78 11.09 6.11 8.88
C LYS A 78 10.38 6.82 10.05
N PRO A 79 10.54 8.16 10.17
CA PRO A 79 9.76 8.93 11.14
C PRO A 79 8.28 8.84 10.83
N VAL A 80 7.40 8.84 11.84
CA VAL A 80 5.95 8.77 11.64
C VAL A 80 5.38 10.19 11.55
N PRO A 81 5.05 10.72 10.36
CA PRO A 81 4.43 12.03 10.24
C PRO A 81 2.95 11.98 10.65
N PRO A 82 2.28 13.14 10.81
CA PRO A 82 0.83 13.19 10.94
C PRO A 82 0.13 12.52 9.75
N LEU A 83 -1.01 11.87 10.00
CA LEU A 83 -1.78 11.25 8.93
C LEU A 83 -2.19 12.28 7.86
N PRO A 84 -2.21 11.88 6.56
CA PRO A 84 -2.68 12.74 5.49
C PRO A 84 -4.14 13.12 5.73
N LYS A 85 -4.40 14.41 5.94
CA LYS A 85 -5.77 14.93 6.02
C LYS A 85 -6.29 15.19 4.62
N ARG A 86 -7.52 14.74 4.33
CA ARG A 86 -8.23 15.11 3.10
C ARG A 86 -8.47 16.63 3.13
N ARG A 87 -7.94 17.36 2.15
CA ARG A 87 -8.29 18.77 1.93
C ARG A 87 -9.64 18.80 1.21
N LEU A 88 -10.68 19.28 1.88
CA LEU A 88 -11.96 19.59 1.23
C LEU A 88 -11.84 21.00 0.62
N PRO A 89 -12.25 21.23 -0.64
CA PRO A 89 -12.38 22.58 -1.15
C PRO A 89 -13.47 23.29 -0.32
N GLY A 90 -13.14 24.50 0.16
CA GLY A 90 -14.07 25.41 0.83
C GLY A 90 -14.88 26.23 -0.15
#